data_AF-A0A6P0SJ66-F1
#
_entry.id   AF-A0A6P0SJ66-F1
#
_cell.length_a   1.000
_cell.length_b   1.000
_cell.length_c   1.000
_cell.angle_alpha   90.00
_cell.angle_beta   90.00
_cell.angle_gamma   90.00
#
_symmetry.space_group_name_H-M   'P 1'
#
loop_
_entity.id
_entity.type
_entity.pdbx_description
1 polymer ?
#
loop_
_entity_poly.entity_id
_entity_poly.type
_entity_poly.pdbx_seq_one_letter_code
_entity_poly.pdbx_strand_id
1 'polypeptide(L)'
;EAHLLQTEKRLTITLDMEPPQFVAEVVSPYRNQNDENYQRDYSDNVQQYQQRAIPEYWIIDSQDQLVTVLVLKDGSYQKQEFRGDQQIVSQTFGDLKLTALQVISA
;
A
#
# COMPACT_ATOMS: atom_id res chain seq x y z
N GLU A 1 -29.46 -3.11 8.92
CA GLU A 1 -29.24 -4.25 9.86
C GLU A 1 -28.34 -5.36 9.32
N ALA A 2 -28.17 -5.55 7.99
CA ALA A 2 -27.28 -6.57 7.43
C ALA A 2 -25.77 -6.36 7.69
N HIS A 3 -25.33 -5.17 8.08
CA HIS A 3 -23.90 -4.87 8.30
C HIS A 3 -23.35 -5.42 9.62
N LEU A 4 -24.19 -5.55 10.66
CA LEU A 4 -23.79 -6.01 11.99
C LEU A 4 -23.46 -7.51 12.06
N LEU A 5 -24.07 -8.33 11.19
CA LEU A 5 -23.79 -9.77 11.11
C LEU A 5 -22.44 -10.08 10.44
N GLN A 6 -21.96 -9.21 9.54
CA GLN A 6 -20.64 -9.37 8.92
C GLN A 6 -19.49 -9.12 9.88
N THR A 7 -19.72 -8.31 10.94
CA THR A 7 -18.74 -8.05 12.00
C THR A 7 -18.57 -9.20 12.99
N GLU A 8 -19.46 -10.22 13.00
CA GLU A 8 -19.29 -11.40 13.87
C GLU A 8 -18.21 -12.37 13.35
N LYS A 9 -17.92 -12.33 12.05
CA LYS A 9 -16.79 -13.06 11.45
C LYS A 9 -15.59 -12.12 11.45
N ARG A 10 -14.67 -12.31 12.40
CA ARG A 10 -13.36 -11.61 12.40
C ARG A 10 -12.71 -11.77 11.02
N LEU A 11 -12.70 -10.71 10.20
CA LEU A 11 -12.03 -10.64 8.89
C LEU A 11 -10.51 -10.43 9.06
N THR A 12 -9.92 -11.13 10.03
CA THR A 12 -8.50 -11.04 10.34
C THR A 12 -7.75 -11.95 9.39
N ILE A 13 -6.88 -11.36 8.57
CA ILE A 13 -5.93 -12.12 7.76
C ILE A 13 -4.86 -12.68 8.69
N THR A 14 -4.66 -14.00 8.69
CA THR A 14 -3.69 -14.67 9.54
C THR A 14 -2.36 -14.94 8.80
N LEU A 15 -1.35 -15.45 9.51
CA LEU A 15 -0.04 -15.76 8.92
C LEU A 15 -0.10 -16.91 7.91
N ASP A 16 -0.98 -17.89 8.15
CA ASP A 16 -1.11 -19.15 7.41
C ASP A 16 -1.96 -19.05 6.14
N MET A 17 -2.64 -17.92 5.95
CA MET A 17 -3.38 -17.64 4.71
C MET A 17 -2.43 -17.25 3.58
N GLU A 18 -2.87 -17.49 2.34
CA GLU A 18 -2.19 -16.96 1.16
C GLU A 18 -2.05 -15.43 1.26
N PRO A 19 -0.94 -14.85 0.79
CA PRO A 19 -0.74 -13.41 0.85
C PRO A 19 -1.81 -12.68 0.02
N PRO A 20 -2.26 -11.51 0.47
CA PRO A 20 -3.10 -10.64 -0.35
C PRO A 20 -2.45 -10.37 -1.71
N GLN A 21 -3.26 -10.27 -2.76
CA GLN A 21 -2.78 -9.88 -4.09
C GLN A 21 -2.35 -8.41 -4.15
N PHE A 22 -2.91 -7.59 -3.26
CA PHE A 22 -2.70 -6.16 -3.22
C PHE A 22 -2.85 -5.63 -1.80
N VAL A 23 -2.00 -4.68 -1.42
CA VAL A 23 -2.12 -3.89 -0.19
C VAL A 23 -1.89 -2.42 -0.55
N ALA A 24 -2.67 -1.52 0.07
CA ALA A 24 -2.39 -0.09 0.07
C ALA A 24 -2.34 0.40 1.52
N GLU A 25 -1.26 1.08 1.88
CA GLU A 25 -1.07 1.67 3.20
C GLU A 25 -1.08 3.19 3.08
N VAL A 26 -1.87 3.84 3.93
CA VAL A 26 -1.82 5.30 4.09
C VAL A 26 -0.83 5.62 5.19
N VAL A 27 0.22 6.38 4.84
CA VAL A 27 1.31 6.70 5.76
C VAL A 27 0.76 7.46 6.97
N SER A 28 1.19 7.03 8.16
CA SER A 28 0.86 7.73 9.39
C SER A 28 1.63 9.05 9.50
N PRO A 29 1.07 10.09 10.13
CA PRO A 29 1.76 11.37 10.28
C PRO A 29 3.14 11.22 10.91
N TYR A 30 4.16 11.83 10.29
CA TYR A 30 5.55 11.80 10.76
C TYR A 30 6.17 13.20 10.76
N ARG A 31 7.19 13.40 11.61
CA ARG A 31 7.88 14.70 11.74
C ARG A 31 9.02 14.87 10.75
N ASN A 32 9.77 13.81 10.51
CA ASN A 32 10.90 13.74 9.59
C ASN A 32 11.24 12.27 9.31
N GLN A 33 12.26 12.02 8.49
CA GLN A 33 12.62 10.66 8.08
C GLN A 33 13.18 9.79 9.21
N ASN A 34 13.58 10.35 10.36
CA ASN A 34 14.02 9.59 11.53
C ASN A 34 12.85 9.25 12.49
N ASP A 35 11.63 9.66 12.17
CA ASP A 35 10.43 9.36 12.96
C ASP A 35 10.07 7.87 12.83
N GLU A 36 9.61 7.25 13.93
CA GLU A 36 9.24 5.84 13.96
C GLU A 36 8.11 5.51 12.98
N ASN A 37 7.15 6.42 12.76
CA ASN A 37 6.09 6.22 11.78
C ASN A 37 6.65 6.17 10.36
N TYR A 38 7.59 7.06 10.04
CA TYR A 38 8.26 7.06 8.73
C TYR A 38 9.02 5.74 8.52
N GLN A 39 9.82 5.33 9.51
CA GLN A 39 10.60 4.09 9.41
C GLN A 39 9.70 2.86 9.27
N ARG A 40 8.60 2.80 10.03
CA ARG A 40 7.64 1.69 9.92
C ARG A 40 7.05 1.60 8.52
N ASP A 41 6.51 2.70 8.00
CA ASP A 41 5.72 2.69 6.77
C ASP A 41 6.62 2.58 5.51
N TYR A 42 7.81 3.18 5.53
CA TYR A 42 8.75 3.18 4.39
C TYR A 42 9.83 2.10 4.42
N SER A 43 10.06 1.41 5.56
CA SER A 43 11.09 0.37 5.67
C SER A 43 10.52 -0.94 6.23
N ASP A 44 10.00 -0.94 7.46
CA ASP A 44 9.65 -2.19 8.15
C ASP A 44 8.50 -2.92 7.45
N ASN A 45 7.44 -2.19 7.08
CA ASN A 45 6.29 -2.75 6.36
C ASN A 45 6.68 -3.23 4.97
N VAL A 46 7.50 -2.45 4.25
CA VAL A 46 8.03 -2.83 2.93
C VAL A 46 8.78 -4.16 3.02
N GLN A 47 9.68 -4.31 3.99
CA GLN A 47 10.43 -5.54 4.19
C GLN A 47 9.50 -6.71 4.54
N GLN A 48 8.56 -6.51 5.46
CA GLN A 48 7.61 -7.55 5.87
C GLN A 48 6.74 -8.03 4.70
N TYR A 49 6.20 -7.11 3.89
CA TYR A 49 5.34 -7.44 2.76
C TYR A 49 6.11 -8.08 1.60
N GLN A 50 7.38 -7.70 1.41
CA GLN A 50 8.27 -8.36 0.46
C GLN A 50 8.51 -9.82 0.86
N GLN A 51 8.81 -10.06 2.14
CA GLN A 51 8.99 -11.42 2.67
C GLN A 51 7.71 -12.25 2.59
N ARG A 52 6.54 -11.61 2.69
CA ARG A 52 5.23 -12.25 2.45
C ARG A 52 4.89 -12.46 0.98
N ALA A 53 5.75 -12.04 0.05
CA ALA A 53 5.53 -12.16 -1.37
C ALA A 53 4.22 -11.51 -1.87
N ILE A 54 3.84 -10.36 -1.29
CA ILE A 54 2.67 -9.60 -1.76
C ILE A 54 3.02 -9.00 -3.13
N PRO A 55 2.28 -9.32 -4.21
CA PRO A 55 2.66 -8.95 -5.58
C PRO A 55 2.75 -7.44 -5.83
N GLU A 56 1.80 -6.67 -5.28
CA GLU A 56 1.76 -5.22 -5.43
C GLU A 56 1.40 -4.54 -4.11
N TYR A 57 2.19 -3.54 -3.72
CA TYR A 57 2.04 -2.79 -2.48
C TYR A 57 2.13 -1.30 -2.76
N TRP A 58 1.16 -0.53 -2.26
CA TRP A 58 1.16 0.93 -2.41
C TRP A 58 1.40 1.63 -1.07
N ILE A 59 2.28 2.63 -1.09
CA ILE A 59 2.46 3.58 0.01
C ILE A 59 1.86 4.91 -0.43
N ILE A 60 0.84 5.38 0.28
CA ILE A 60 0.11 6.61 -0.01
C ILE A 60 0.47 7.65 1.05
N ASP A 61 1.26 8.64 0.66
CA ASP A 61 1.74 9.69 1.53
C ASP A 61 1.07 11.02 1.21
N SER A 62 0.14 11.42 2.06
CA SER A 62 -0.57 12.69 1.93
C SER A 62 0.26 13.89 2.38
N GLN A 63 1.27 13.71 3.24
CA GLN A 63 2.16 14.81 3.65
C GLN A 63 3.10 15.20 2.51
N ASP A 64 3.67 14.21 1.81
CA ASP A 64 4.56 14.43 0.68
C ASP A 64 3.83 14.50 -0.67
N GLN A 65 2.51 14.28 -0.70
CA GLN A 65 1.71 14.24 -1.95
C GLN A 65 2.27 13.22 -2.96
N LEU A 66 2.58 12.02 -2.46
CA LEU A 66 3.26 10.96 -3.20
C LEU A 66 2.51 9.63 -3.07
N VAL A 67 2.32 8.95 -4.20
CA VAL A 67 1.97 7.53 -4.21
C VAL A 67 3.18 6.74 -4.71
N THR A 68 3.66 5.81 -3.91
CA THR A 68 4.72 4.88 -4.29
C THR A 68 4.12 3.50 -4.56
N VAL A 69 4.26 3.02 -5.79
CA VAL A 69 3.90 1.66 -6.19
C VAL A 69 5.12 0.76 -6.09
N LEU A 70 5.00 -0.33 -5.34
CA LEU A 70 6.01 -1.36 -5.21
C LEU A 70 5.48 -2.64 -5.88
N VAL A 71 6.18 -3.13 -6.88
CA VAL A 71 5.85 -4.38 -7.59
C VAL A 71 6.92 -5.43 -7.28
N LEU A 72 6.51 -6.59 -6.78
CA LEU A 72 7.43 -7.67 -6.46
C LEU A 72 7.92 -8.34 -7.75
N LYS A 73 9.23 -8.30 -7.97
CA LYS A 73 9.90 -9.00 -9.08
C LYS A 73 11.14 -9.73 -8.56
N ASP A 74 11.24 -11.02 -8.89
CA ASP A 74 12.37 -11.87 -8.51
C ASP A 74 12.71 -11.80 -7.00
N GLY A 75 11.68 -11.73 -6.15
CA GLY A 75 11.83 -11.68 -4.70
C GLY A 75 12.15 -10.29 -4.11
N SER A 76 12.17 -9.24 -4.92
CA SER A 76 12.43 -7.87 -4.48
C SER A 76 11.43 -6.86 -5.02
N TYR A 77 11.08 -5.85 -4.23
CA TYR A 77 10.20 -4.78 -4.70
C TYR A 77 10.93 -3.81 -5.62
N GLN A 78 10.32 -3.57 -6.78
CA GLN A 78 10.67 -2.50 -7.70
C GLN A 78 9.74 -1.32 -7.45
N LYS A 79 10.33 -0.14 -7.26
CA LYS A 79 9.63 1.07 -6.81
C LYS A 79 9.35 2.01 -7.99
N GLN A 80 8.14 2.55 -8.06
CA GLN A 80 7.77 3.65 -8.95
C GLN A 80 6.95 4.70 -8.20
N GLU A 81 7.32 5.97 -8.37
CA GLU A 81 6.69 7.11 -7.70
C GLU A 81 5.76 7.88 -8.65
N PHE A 82 4.62 8.31 -8.13
CA PHE A 82 3.61 9.07 -8.85
C PHE A 82 3.13 10.26 -8.01
N ARG A 83 3.01 11.44 -8.63
CA ARG A 83 2.60 12.70 -8.00
C ARG A 83 1.60 13.46 -8.86
N GLY A 84 0.72 14.23 -8.23
CA GLY A 84 -0.25 15.08 -8.93
C GLY A 84 -1.10 14.29 -9.94
N ASP A 85 -1.17 14.80 -11.18
CA ASP A 85 -1.98 14.21 -12.25
C ASP A 85 -1.32 13.01 -12.97
N GLN A 86 -0.19 12.52 -12.47
CA GLN A 86 0.42 11.31 -13.03
C GLN A 86 -0.51 10.12 -12.81
N GLN A 87 -0.89 9.45 -13.90
CA GLN A 87 -1.67 8.23 -13.85
C GLN A 87 -0.83 7.11 -13.24
N ILE A 88 -1.37 6.45 -12.22
CA ILE A 88 -0.72 5.33 -11.57
C ILE A 88 -0.82 4.09 -12.47
N VAL A 89 0.31 3.40 -12.64
CA VAL A 89 0.39 2.15 -13.39
C VAL A 89 0.40 0.98 -12.42
N SER A 90 -0.74 0.29 -12.31
CA SER A 90 -0.87 -0.95 -11.54
C SER A 90 -0.60 -2.17 -12.43
N GLN A 91 0.14 -3.15 -11.92
CA GLN A 91 0.33 -4.44 -12.57
C GLN A 91 -0.81 -5.40 -12.23
N THR A 92 -1.37 -5.28 -11.03
CA THR A 92 -2.53 -6.07 -10.57
C THR A 92 -3.83 -5.58 -11.21
N PHE A 93 -4.00 -4.27 -11.39
CA PHE A 93 -5.22 -3.66 -11.93
C PHE A 93 -4.95 -2.88 -13.22
N GLY A 94 -4.75 -3.60 -14.34
CA GLY A 94 -4.38 -2.99 -15.63
C GLY A 94 -5.38 -1.96 -16.19
N ASP A 95 -6.65 -2.04 -15.83
CA ASP A 95 -7.69 -1.09 -16.26
C ASP A 95 -7.87 0.10 -15.31
N LEU A 96 -7.07 0.19 -14.24
CA LEU A 96 -7.16 1.26 -13.26
C LEU A 96 -6.72 2.60 -13.87
N LYS A 97 -7.64 3.57 -13.85
CA LYS A 97 -7.41 4.93 -14.37
C LYS A 97 -7.57 5.95 -13.25
N LEU A 98 -6.60 5.95 -12.33
CA LEU A 98 -6.50 6.91 -11.24
C LEU A 98 -5.17 7.65 -11.31
N THR A 99 -5.20 8.92 -10.97
CA THR A 99 -4.01 9.75 -10.74
C THR A 99 -3.60 9.68 -9.27
N ALA A 100 -2.34 10.01 -8.97
CA ALA A 100 -1.88 10.11 -7.58
C ALA A 100 -2.72 11.11 -6.77
N LEU A 101 -3.06 12.27 -7.35
CA LEU A 101 -3.90 13.26 -6.70
C LEU A 101 -5.29 12.72 -6.34
N GLN A 102 -5.93 11.96 -7.24
CA GLN A 102 -7.23 11.35 -6.98
C GLN A 102 -7.18 10.32 -5.85
N VAL A 103 -6.10 9.54 -5.76
CA VAL A 103 -5.91 8.56 -4.68
C VAL A 103 -5.71 9.26 -3.33
N ILE A 104 -4.91 10.32 -3.30
CA ILE A 104 -4.60 11.06 -2.06
C ILE A 104 -5.80 11.88 -1.57
N SER A 105 -6.67 12.32 -2.47
CA SER A 105 -7.82 13.19 -2.16
C SER A 105 -9.15 12.46 -1.95
N ALA A 106 -9.13 11.13 -1.94
CA ALA A 106 -10.33 10.27 -1.86
C ALA A 106 -11.00 10.26 -0.47
#